data_AF-A0A7S3LV17-F1
#
_entry.id   AF-A0A7S3LV17-F1
#
_cell.length_a   1.000
_cell.length_b   1.000
_cell.length_c   1.000
_cell.angle_alpha   90.00
_cell.angle_beta   90.00
_cell.angle_gamma   90.00
#
_symmetry.space_group_name_H-M   'P 1'
#
loop_
_entity.id
_entity.type
_entity.pdbx_description
1 polymer ?
#
loop_
_entity_poly.entity_id
_entity_poly.type
_entity_poly.pdbx_seq_one_letter_code
_entity_poly.pdbx_strand_id
1 'polypeptide(L)'
;MVNRDDILMKNKSNEKVVRVAGQIDGNASAIMKADKCEFLICDYISQITVDKVTDSSLFIGPVEGSIFLRNLENCTVTCACGQLRTRDCKNVTIHLYVKTDPIIEASTNMTFRPFNGYYKGIEEHAKKAGLFGNPNVYSKLYDFTPTDEVHFSVEEKAKNIWSGDGTAEADSEWPFGHPEVEEGGGVVGVGGEQDGGEASAEREETEVEGKQAEKEGEKQEKPQEEKEETKGEEKEEKKEEKKEEEAEEKEETKGEREEKEEKQEEKQEDKKEEEKQEEVEEKEEGEKPTVVVTGATGKLGVEIVRQLAMEGYKVRALCRSADKAARVFPSSHRHFKKVEVAVGELSNYSEESGVIESGVREAFAGCKYAVFCHGATSTFGKGSPYNVEVVGTKHVMAAAKEAGIEHIVYVTAVGVMRPFFFITILLNLMRWKIMTHKRTAEKIVMSSGIPCTVVRPTGLTNKGAVSNVRISQGDRVSGGSIPRASVAQVCATAFAQEAKGKTFEITATDKEGDGFVFDPLNRSQLLQHYSEMKTNEELALY
;
A
#
# COMPACT_ATOMS: atom_id res chain seq x y z
N MET A 1 -14.62 29.02 16.48
CA MET A 1 -13.30 28.48 16.84
C MET A 1 -13.56 27.06 17.31
N VAL A 2 -13.00 26.07 16.63
CA VAL A 2 -13.23 24.65 16.93
C VAL A 2 -12.54 24.28 18.24
N ASN A 3 -13.21 23.48 19.09
CA ASN A 3 -12.63 23.02 20.35
C ASN A 3 -11.49 22.04 20.07
N ARG A 4 -10.36 22.21 20.74
CA ARG A 4 -9.20 21.33 20.60
C ARG A 4 -9.52 19.89 20.96
N ASP A 5 -10.37 19.66 21.96
CA ASP A 5 -10.75 18.32 22.40
C ASP A 5 -11.69 17.63 21.39
N ASP A 6 -12.34 18.41 20.52
CA ASP A 6 -13.18 17.87 19.46
C ASP A 6 -12.34 17.29 18.31
N ILE A 7 -11.20 17.91 18.00
CA ILE A 7 -10.26 17.48 16.94
C ILE A 7 -9.15 16.55 17.45
N LEU A 8 -8.88 16.51 18.76
CA LEU A 8 -7.79 15.74 19.35
C LEU A 8 -8.31 14.78 20.42
N MET A 9 -8.71 13.59 20.00
CA MET A 9 -9.27 12.55 20.86
C MET A 9 -8.13 11.66 21.39
N LYS A 10 -7.78 11.78 22.67
CA LYS A 10 -6.63 11.06 23.26
C LYS A 10 -6.97 10.34 24.55
N ASN A 11 -6.23 9.26 24.82
CA ASN A 11 -6.25 8.52 26.10
C ASN A 11 -7.67 8.08 26.46
N LYS A 12 -8.30 7.38 25.52
CA LYS A 12 -9.71 6.95 25.60
C LYS A 12 -9.76 5.48 25.95
N SER A 13 -10.65 5.06 26.84
CA SER A 13 -10.78 3.65 27.17
C SER A 13 -12.19 3.29 27.61
N ASN A 14 -12.73 2.18 27.09
CA ASN A 14 -14.06 1.68 27.42
C ASN A 14 -15.17 2.74 27.27
N GLU A 15 -15.04 3.59 26.24
CA GLU A 15 -15.96 4.70 26.02
C GLU A 15 -16.37 4.87 24.56
N LYS A 16 -17.56 5.43 24.39
CA LYS A 16 -18.10 5.85 23.10
C LYS A 16 -17.84 7.34 22.89
N VAL A 17 -17.17 7.69 21.80
CA VAL A 17 -16.81 9.07 21.44
C VAL A 17 -17.56 9.47 20.18
N VAL A 18 -18.45 10.45 20.30
CA VAL A 18 -19.24 10.95 19.16
C VAL A 18 -18.80 12.37 18.81
N ARG A 19 -18.68 12.64 17.50
CA ARG A 19 -18.53 13.98 16.93
C ARG A 19 -19.62 14.19 15.89
N VAL A 20 -20.40 15.24 16.07
CA VAL A 20 -21.48 15.61 15.15
C VAL A 20 -21.02 16.71 14.20
N ALA A 21 -21.81 16.93 13.15
CA ALA A 21 -21.55 17.94 12.13
C ALA A 21 -21.23 19.32 12.74
N GLY A 22 -20.13 19.94 12.27
CA GLY A 22 -19.67 21.25 12.71
C GLY A 22 -18.74 21.25 13.92
N GLN A 23 -18.50 20.11 14.58
CA GLN A 23 -17.53 20.02 15.67
C GLN A 23 -16.08 19.91 15.20
N ILE A 24 -15.83 19.30 14.04
CA ILE A 24 -14.51 19.25 13.39
C ILE A 24 -14.43 20.27 12.26
N ASP A 25 -15.50 20.41 11.48
CA ASP A 25 -15.68 21.41 10.41
C ASP A 25 -14.44 21.57 9.50
N GLY A 26 -13.95 20.45 8.96
CA GLY A 26 -12.82 20.44 8.02
C GLY A 26 -11.44 20.62 8.65
N ASN A 27 -11.31 20.65 9.98
CA ASN A 27 -10.00 20.73 10.63
C ASN A 27 -9.30 19.38 10.65
N ALA A 28 -7.96 19.41 10.66
CA ALA A 28 -7.16 18.20 10.83
C ALA A 28 -7.37 17.65 12.25
N SER A 29 -7.58 16.34 12.34
CA SER A 29 -7.96 15.66 13.58
C SER A 29 -7.05 14.47 13.88
N ALA A 30 -7.05 14.00 15.13
CA ALA A 30 -6.35 12.78 15.50
C ALA A 30 -7.05 12.02 16.63
N ILE A 31 -6.99 10.69 16.54
CA ILE A 31 -7.34 9.74 17.59
C ILE A 31 -6.03 9.08 18.03
N MET A 32 -5.65 9.18 19.30
CA MET A 32 -4.41 8.57 19.78
C MET A 32 -4.58 7.87 21.12
N LYS A 33 -3.99 6.68 21.26
CA LYS A 33 -3.98 5.91 22.51
C LYS A 33 -5.42 5.64 22.98
N ALA A 34 -6.12 4.77 22.27
CA ALA A 34 -7.48 4.37 22.61
C ALA A 34 -7.61 2.84 22.72
N ASP A 35 -8.41 2.35 23.65
CA ASP A 35 -8.61 0.92 23.88
C ASP A 35 -10.08 0.62 24.17
N LYS A 36 -10.67 -0.38 23.50
CA LYS A 36 -12.08 -0.77 23.72
C LYS A 36 -13.06 0.38 23.55
N CYS A 37 -12.87 1.16 22.48
CA CYS A 37 -13.64 2.36 22.19
C CYS A 37 -14.50 2.24 20.93
N GLU A 38 -15.59 2.98 20.91
CA GLU A 38 -16.40 3.21 19.70
C GLU A 38 -16.32 4.68 19.31
N PHE A 39 -15.74 4.99 18.15
CA PHE A 39 -15.66 6.36 17.61
C PHE A 39 -16.70 6.55 16.51
N LEU A 40 -17.53 7.58 16.64
CA LEU A 40 -18.50 7.99 15.63
C LEU A 40 -18.22 9.44 15.23
N ILE A 41 -17.46 9.62 14.16
CA ILE A 41 -17.11 10.94 13.64
C ILE A 41 -17.97 11.25 12.42
N CYS A 42 -19.12 11.86 12.68
CA CYS A 42 -20.13 12.22 11.68
C CYS A 42 -19.92 13.67 11.18
N ASP A 43 -18.70 13.99 10.75
CA ASP A 43 -18.32 15.32 10.27
C ASP A 43 -17.35 15.26 9.07
N TYR A 44 -17.21 16.38 8.37
CA TYR A 44 -16.21 16.60 7.34
C TYR A 44 -14.83 16.89 7.96
N ILE A 45 -13.77 16.28 7.41
CA ILE A 45 -12.40 16.36 7.94
C ILE A 45 -11.41 16.64 6.80
N SER A 46 -10.40 17.48 7.02
CA SER A 46 -9.33 17.66 6.00
C SER A 46 -8.33 16.51 6.00
N GLN A 47 -7.91 16.06 7.18
CA GLN A 47 -6.96 14.95 7.37
C GLN A 47 -7.16 14.35 8.76
N ILE A 48 -7.00 13.03 8.92
CA ILE A 48 -7.04 12.40 10.24
C ILE A 48 -5.94 11.36 10.43
N THR A 49 -5.37 11.34 11.64
CA THR A 49 -4.42 10.30 12.08
C THR A 49 -5.02 9.49 13.22
N VAL A 50 -5.06 8.18 13.09
CA VAL A 50 -5.44 7.22 14.13
C VAL A 50 -4.19 6.45 14.51
N ASP A 51 -3.81 6.50 15.79
CA ASP A 51 -2.52 5.97 16.24
C ASP A 51 -2.63 5.27 17.60
N LYS A 52 -2.15 4.03 17.70
CA LYS A 52 -2.17 3.20 18.92
C LYS A 52 -3.60 3.00 19.42
N VAL A 53 -4.41 2.32 18.61
CA VAL A 53 -5.81 2.05 18.91
C VAL A 53 -6.05 0.55 18.89
N THR A 54 -6.61 0.01 19.97
CA THR A 54 -6.80 -1.43 20.18
C THR A 54 -8.26 -1.77 20.47
N ASP A 55 -8.71 -2.94 20.00
CA ASP A 55 -10.04 -3.51 20.30
C ASP A 55 -11.21 -2.53 20.08
N SER A 56 -11.13 -1.71 19.03
CA SER A 56 -12.03 -0.55 18.85
C SER A 56 -12.71 -0.51 17.48
N SER A 57 -13.87 0.14 17.42
CA SER A 57 -14.60 0.41 16.18
C SER A 57 -14.60 1.91 15.86
N LEU A 58 -14.35 2.26 14.60
CA LEU A 58 -14.18 3.64 14.15
C LEU A 58 -15.00 3.94 12.91
N PHE A 59 -16.00 4.80 13.04
CA PHE A 59 -16.69 5.44 11.93
C PHE A 59 -16.07 6.82 11.70
N ILE A 60 -15.52 7.04 10.52
CA ILE A 60 -14.87 8.28 10.13
C ILE A 60 -15.59 8.84 8.91
N GLY A 61 -16.20 10.02 9.07
CA GLY A 61 -16.85 10.76 8.01
C GLY A 61 -15.89 11.15 6.87
N PRO A 62 -16.41 11.78 5.80
CA PRO A 62 -15.63 12.11 4.60
C PRO A 62 -14.38 12.94 4.90
N VAL A 63 -13.22 12.43 4.43
CA VAL A 63 -11.91 13.07 4.59
C VAL A 63 -11.40 13.58 3.24
N GLU A 64 -11.08 14.87 3.14
CA GLU A 64 -10.58 15.49 1.90
C GLU A 64 -9.26 14.87 1.44
N GLY A 65 -8.29 14.84 2.36
CA GLY A 65 -6.93 14.39 2.14
C GLY A 65 -6.74 12.95 2.59
N SER A 66 -5.80 12.76 3.51
CA SER A 66 -5.32 11.45 3.91
C SER A 66 -5.89 10.98 5.25
N ILE A 67 -6.19 9.69 5.33
CA ILE A 67 -6.32 8.95 6.59
C ILE A 67 -5.02 8.19 6.82
N PHE A 68 -4.43 8.37 8.00
CA PHE A 68 -3.27 7.60 8.47
C PHE A 68 -3.72 6.68 9.61
N LEU A 69 -3.64 5.37 9.41
CA LEU A 69 -3.88 4.36 10.44
C LEU A 69 -2.52 3.80 10.87
N ARG A 70 -2.17 3.90 12.15
CA ARG A 70 -0.88 3.46 12.67
C ARG A 70 -1.04 2.69 13.97
N ASN A 71 -0.37 1.55 14.12
CA ASN A 71 -0.41 0.79 15.39
C ASN A 71 -1.87 0.45 15.79
N LEU A 72 -2.68 -0.04 14.85
CA LEU A 72 -4.03 -0.52 15.15
C LEU A 72 -4.00 -2.03 15.39
N GLU A 73 -4.69 -2.52 16.42
CA GLU A 73 -4.86 -3.95 16.65
C GLU A 73 -6.33 -4.29 16.91
N ASN A 74 -6.84 -5.35 16.28
CA ASN A 74 -8.23 -5.83 16.45
C ASN A 74 -9.29 -4.74 16.26
N CYS A 75 -9.20 -3.98 15.17
CA CYS A 75 -10.06 -2.83 14.93
C CYS A 75 -10.96 -3.01 13.70
N THR A 76 -12.15 -2.40 13.75
CA THR A 76 -13.00 -2.22 12.55
C THR A 76 -13.11 -0.74 12.22
N VAL A 77 -12.81 -0.36 10.98
CA VAL A 77 -12.83 1.04 10.52
C VAL A 77 -13.76 1.16 9.31
N THR A 78 -14.68 2.13 9.34
CA THR A 78 -15.47 2.54 8.18
C THR A 78 -15.13 3.98 7.85
N CYS A 79 -14.61 4.21 6.64
CA CYS A 79 -14.11 5.54 6.28
C CYS A 79 -14.16 5.85 4.79
N ALA A 80 -14.30 7.13 4.46
CA ALA A 80 -14.24 7.66 3.11
C ALA A 80 -13.15 8.73 3.02
N CYS A 81 -12.21 8.61 2.07
CA CYS A 81 -11.05 9.50 2.02
C CYS A 81 -10.46 9.73 0.62
N GLY A 82 -9.61 10.76 0.51
CA GLY A 82 -8.79 10.98 -0.69
C GLY A 82 -7.67 9.95 -0.81
N GLN A 83 -6.96 9.67 0.28
CA GLN A 83 -5.87 8.68 0.36
C GLN A 83 -5.94 7.91 1.67
N LEU A 84 -5.67 6.61 1.63
CA LEU A 84 -5.49 5.79 2.83
C LEU A 84 -4.05 5.29 2.93
N ARG A 85 -3.45 5.43 4.11
CA ARG A 85 -2.15 4.81 4.44
C ARG A 85 -2.25 4.10 5.78
N THR A 86 -1.88 2.83 5.80
CA THR A 86 -1.78 2.03 7.03
C THR A 86 -0.32 1.68 7.31
N ARG A 87 0.04 1.59 8.59
CA ARG A 87 1.35 1.17 9.04
C ARG A 87 1.27 0.44 10.38
N ASP A 88 1.98 -0.66 10.56
CA ASP A 88 2.06 -1.35 11.86
C ASP A 88 0.66 -1.78 12.38
N CYS A 89 -0.25 -2.20 11.49
CA CYS A 89 -1.61 -2.61 11.85
C CYS A 89 -1.78 -4.13 11.86
N LYS A 90 -2.61 -4.68 12.75
CA LYS A 90 -2.85 -6.12 12.88
C LYS A 90 -4.32 -6.43 13.11
N ASN A 91 -4.87 -7.42 12.40
CA ASN A 91 -6.26 -7.85 12.55
C ASN A 91 -7.25 -6.67 12.37
N VAL A 92 -7.14 -5.93 11.27
CA VAL A 92 -7.97 -4.73 11.03
C VAL A 92 -8.88 -4.93 9.84
N THR A 93 -10.18 -4.74 10.02
CA THR A 93 -11.16 -4.69 8.92
C THR A 93 -11.45 -3.23 8.55
N ILE A 94 -11.35 -2.88 7.27
CA ILE A 94 -11.58 -1.53 6.74
C ILE A 94 -12.66 -1.56 5.65
N HIS A 95 -13.80 -0.93 5.92
CA HIS A 95 -14.82 -0.62 4.92
C HIS A 95 -14.53 0.76 4.31
N LEU A 96 -14.13 0.78 3.04
CA LEU A 96 -13.40 1.91 2.48
C LEU A 96 -14.06 2.48 1.22
N TYR A 97 -14.15 3.80 1.18
CA TYR A 97 -14.25 4.57 -0.05
C TYR A 97 -12.97 5.38 -0.22
N VAL A 98 -12.27 5.21 -1.35
CA VAL A 98 -11.02 5.94 -1.59
C VAL A 98 -10.86 6.32 -3.06
N LYS A 99 -10.31 7.52 -3.30
CA LYS A 99 -10.01 8.03 -4.66
C LYS A 99 -8.75 7.46 -5.28
N THR A 100 -7.74 7.19 -4.46
CA THR A 100 -6.42 6.70 -4.88
C THR A 100 -6.16 5.31 -4.33
N ASP A 101 -5.18 4.62 -4.90
CA ASP A 101 -4.77 3.29 -4.47
C ASP A 101 -4.39 3.31 -2.96
N PRO A 102 -5.08 2.54 -2.10
CA PRO A 102 -4.77 2.47 -0.67
C PRO A 102 -3.46 1.74 -0.40
N ILE A 103 -2.74 2.21 0.62
CA ILE A 103 -1.39 1.74 0.97
C ILE A 103 -1.41 0.98 2.30
N ILE A 104 -0.80 -0.20 2.33
CA ILE A 104 -0.48 -0.99 3.52
C ILE A 104 1.03 -1.03 3.69
N GLU A 105 1.55 -0.95 4.92
CA GLU A 105 2.97 -1.09 5.25
C GLU A 105 3.10 -1.79 6.61
N ALA A 106 4.04 -2.72 6.79
CA ALA A 106 4.31 -3.39 8.06
C ALA A 106 3.05 -3.89 8.81
N SER A 107 2.02 -4.35 8.09
CA SER A 107 0.73 -4.72 8.68
C SER A 107 0.40 -6.17 8.38
N THR A 108 -0.46 -6.81 9.17
CA THR A 108 -0.84 -8.23 9.05
C THR A 108 -2.34 -8.42 9.24
N ASN A 109 -2.93 -9.41 8.56
CA ASN A 109 -4.34 -9.77 8.67
C ASN A 109 -5.29 -8.57 8.50
N MET A 110 -5.16 -7.86 7.39
CA MET A 110 -5.98 -6.70 7.04
C MET A 110 -7.13 -7.11 6.11
N THR A 111 -8.37 -6.75 6.38
CA THR A 111 -9.51 -7.06 5.49
C THR A 111 -10.08 -5.79 4.90
N PHE A 112 -10.21 -5.70 3.57
CA PHE A 112 -10.79 -4.54 2.89
C PHE A 112 -12.14 -4.86 2.25
N ARG A 113 -13.13 -3.99 2.50
CA ARG A 113 -14.50 -4.11 2.01
C ARG A 113 -14.98 -2.80 1.39
N PRO A 114 -16.02 -2.81 0.54
CA PRO A 114 -16.69 -1.58 0.13
C PRO A 114 -17.14 -0.77 1.33
N PHE A 115 -17.11 0.56 1.19
CA PHE A 115 -17.68 1.46 2.18
C PHE A 115 -19.13 1.11 2.49
N ASN A 116 -19.45 1.01 3.78
CA ASN A 116 -20.75 0.55 4.27
C ASN A 116 -21.43 1.55 5.21
N GLY A 117 -20.95 2.79 5.26
CA GLY A 117 -21.34 3.76 6.26
C GLY A 117 -22.43 4.75 5.82
N TYR A 118 -23.31 5.13 6.74
CA TYR A 118 -24.27 6.21 6.53
C TYR A 118 -24.50 7.03 7.82
N TYR A 119 -24.72 8.34 7.68
CA TYR A 119 -25.32 9.21 8.69
C TYR A 119 -25.97 10.40 7.98
N LYS A 120 -26.92 11.07 8.65
CA LYS A 120 -27.62 12.21 8.07
C LYS A 120 -26.65 13.37 7.77
N GLY A 121 -26.57 13.77 6.50
CA GLY A 121 -25.69 14.86 6.05
C GLY A 121 -24.35 14.41 5.47
N ILE A 122 -24.09 13.09 5.36
CA ILE A 122 -22.85 12.56 4.78
C ILE A 122 -22.61 13.02 3.33
N GLU A 123 -23.66 13.25 2.54
CA GLU A 123 -23.52 13.73 1.16
C GLU A 123 -22.91 15.14 1.09
N GLU A 124 -23.36 16.07 1.94
CA GLU A 124 -22.80 17.42 1.98
C GLU A 124 -21.33 17.39 2.42
N HIS A 125 -21.00 16.54 3.39
CA HIS A 125 -19.62 16.35 3.84
C HIS A 125 -18.75 15.72 2.75
N ALA A 126 -19.29 14.77 1.97
CA ALA A 126 -18.60 14.16 0.83
C ALA A 126 -18.36 15.17 -0.30
N LYS A 127 -19.30 16.09 -0.55
CA LYS A 127 -19.12 17.21 -1.48
C LYS A 127 -18.03 18.17 -1.00
N LYS A 128 -18.04 18.56 0.28
CA LYS A 128 -16.99 19.41 0.88
C LYS A 128 -15.59 18.77 0.79
N ALA A 129 -15.50 17.46 1.02
CA ALA A 129 -14.27 16.67 0.86
C ALA A 129 -13.87 16.42 -0.60
N GLY A 130 -14.68 16.89 -1.56
CA GLY A 130 -14.50 16.64 -2.99
C GLY A 130 -14.53 15.16 -3.37
N LEU A 131 -15.12 14.28 -2.55
CA LEU A 131 -15.18 12.83 -2.78
C LEU A 131 -16.26 12.47 -3.82
N PHE A 132 -17.30 13.29 -3.94
CA PHE A 132 -18.43 13.02 -4.82
C PHE A 132 -18.03 12.84 -6.30
N GLY A 133 -18.61 11.83 -6.98
CA GLY A 133 -18.41 11.56 -8.41
C GLY A 133 -17.10 10.85 -8.79
N ASN A 134 -16.28 10.44 -7.82
CA ASN A 134 -15.06 9.67 -8.08
C ASN A 134 -15.32 8.16 -8.01
N PRO A 135 -14.57 7.32 -8.75
CA PRO A 135 -14.66 5.88 -8.60
C PRO A 135 -14.08 5.44 -7.25
N ASN A 136 -14.75 4.51 -6.57
CA ASN A 136 -14.17 3.84 -5.40
C ASN A 136 -13.12 2.82 -5.85
N VAL A 137 -11.87 2.97 -5.40
CA VAL A 137 -10.77 2.05 -5.71
C VAL A 137 -10.26 1.26 -4.51
N TYR A 138 -11.10 1.02 -3.49
CA TYR A 138 -10.73 0.33 -2.25
C TYR A 138 -10.01 -1.02 -2.43
N SER A 139 -10.32 -1.75 -3.50
CA SER A 139 -9.73 -3.06 -3.80
C SER A 139 -8.36 -2.99 -4.48
N LYS A 140 -7.86 -1.80 -4.86
CA LYS A 140 -6.56 -1.60 -5.51
C LYS A 140 -5.44 -1.38 -4.50
N LEU A 141 -5.31 -2.32 -3.57
CA LEU A 141 -4.37 -2.22 -2.47
C LEU A 141 -2.93 -2.37 -2.95
N TYR A 142 -2.07 -1.59 -2.31
CA TYR A 142 -0.64 -1.66 -2.48
C TYR A 142 0.01 -1.98 -1.13
N ASP A 143 0.66 -3.13 -1.01
CA ASP A 143 1.32 -3.59 0.20
C ASP A 143 2.85 -3.34 0.13
N PHE A 144 3.37 -2.59 1.10
CA PHE A 144 4.79 -2.28 1.30
C PHE A 144 5.40 -3.11 2.45
N THR A 145 4.68 -4.06 3.02
CA THR A 145 5.20 -4.93 4.09
C THR A 145 6.29 -5.84 3.52
N PRO A 146 7.51 -5.87 4.11
CA PRO A 146 8.65 -6.58 3.55
C PRO A 146 8.63 -8.08 3.89
N THR A 147 7.55 -8.79 3.55
CA THR A 147 7.47 -10.26 3.67
C THR A 147 6.70 -10.86 2.49
N ASP A 148 6.92 -12.16 2.23
CA ASP A 148 6.28 -12.91 1.14
C ASP A 148 4.85 -13.37 1.47
N GLU A 149 4.34 -13.08 2.68
CA GLU A 149 2.99 -13.45 3.10
C GLU A 149 1.95 -12.43 2.60
N VAL A 150 0.75 -12.92 2.27
CA VAL A 150 -0.36 -12.03 1.93
C VAL A 150 -0.92 -11.42 3.20
N HIS A 151 -0.65 -10.13 3.42
CA HIS A 151 -1.08 -9.44 4.64
C HIS A 151 -2.52 -8.94 4.61
N PHE A 152 -3.23 -9.09 3.49
CA PHE A 152 -4.57 -8.58 3.34
C PHE A 152 -5.51 -9.44 2.49
N SER A 153 -6.81 -9.32 2.75
CA SER A 153 -7.88 -9.85 1.92
C SER A 153 -8.76 -8.72 1.39
N VAL A 154 -9.41 -8.96 0.25
CA VAL A 154 -10.43 -8.07 -0.31
C VAL A 154 -11.70 -8.88 -0.46
N GLU A 155 -12.80 -8.34 0.05
CA GLU A 155 -14.11 -8.93 -0.10
C GLU A 155 -15.01 -7.96 -0.88
N GLU A 156 -15.85 -8.50 -1.76
CA GLU A 156 -16.65 -7.70 -2.70
C GLU A 156 -17.94 -7.16 -2.07
N LYS A 157 -18.37 -7.73 -0.94
CA LYS A 157 -19.59 -7.37 -0.23
C LYS A 157 -19.27 -6.75 1.12
N ALA A 158 -20.11 -5.83 1.55
CA ALA A 158 -20.11 -5.38 2.94
C ALA A 158 -20.79 -6.45 3.81
N LYS A 159 -20.30 -6.66 5.04
CA LYS A 159 -20.93 -7.61 5.98
C LYS A 159 -22.23 -7.04 6.55
N ASN A 160 -22.23 -5.76 6.91
CA ASN A 160 -23.40 -5.04 7.42
C ASN A 160 -23.39 -3.59 6.92
N ILE A 161 -24.54 -2.90 6.96
CA ILE A 161 -24.60 -1.44 6.85
C ILE A 161 -24.34 -0.84 8.22
N TRP A 162 -23.38 0.08 8.33
CA TRP A 162 -23.11 0.78 9.57
C TRP A 162 -23.78 2.16 9.57
N SER A 163 -24.74 2.32 10.48
CA SER A 163 -25.46 3.56 10.71
C SER A 163 -24.75 4.39 11.78
N GLY A 164 -23.98 5.40 11.37
CA GLY A 164 -23.16 6.24 12.23
C GLY A 164 -23.95 7.10 13.23
N ASP A 165 -25.24 7.33 12.98
CA ASP A 165 -26.16 8.05 13.89
C ASP A 165 -27.47 7.28 14.16
N GLY A 166 -27.60 6.04 13.68
CA GLY A 166 -28.81 5.24 13.80
C GLY A 166 -29.91 5.57 12.77
N THR A 167 -29.66 6.45 11.79
CA THR A 167 -30.68 6.91 10.82
C THR A 167 -30.67 6.25 9.45
N ALA A 168 -29.85 5.22 9.22
CA ALA A 168 -29.82 4.51 7.94
C ALA A 168 -31.18 3.85 7.61
N GLU A 169 -31.85 4.35 6.57
CA GLU A 169 -33.08 3.81 5.98
C GLU A 169 -32.81 3.33 4.54
N ALA A 170 -33.66 2.43 4.01
CA ALA A 170 -33.45 1.81 2.69
C ALA A 170 -33.47 2.82 1.51
N ASP A 171 -34.08 3.99 1.70
CA ASP A 171 -34.24 5.09 0.75
C ASP A 171 -33.33 6.30 1.05
N SER A 172 -32.39 6.16 1.99
CA SER A 172 -31.42 7.19 2.33
C SER A 172 -30.52 7.60 1.15
N GLU A 173 -30.06 8.86 1.11
CA GLU A 173 -29.18 9.35 0.04
C GLU A 173 -27.73 8.87 0.25
N TRP A 174 -27.29 7.89 -0.56
CA TRP A 174 -25.95 7.29 -0.49
C TRP A 174 -24.96 7.99 -1.44
N PRO A 175 -24.04 8.84 -0.94
CA PRO A 175 -23.14 9.62 -1.81
C PRO A 175 -22.09 8.78 -2.54
N PHE A 176 -21.91 7.53 -2.12
CA PHE A 176 -20.91 6.59 -2.67
C PHE A 176 -21.54 5.36 -3.33
N GLY A 177 -22.86 5.35 -3.54
CA GLY A 177 -23.63 4.18 -3.98
C GLY A 177 -24.01 3.27 -2.81
N HIS A 178 -25.13 2.57 -2.93
CA HIS A 178 -25.58 1.61 -1.92
C HIS A 178 -24.67 0.37 -1.97
N PRO A 179 -24.05 -0.05 -0.85
CA PRO A 179 -23.21 -1.24 -0.85
C PRO A 179 -24.07 -2.49 -1.09
N GLU A 180 -23.52 -3.46 -1.84
CA GLU A 180 -24.05 -4.82 -1.81
C GLU A 180 -23.66 -5.47 -0.47
N VAL A 181 -24.63 -6.08 0.19
CA VAL A 181 -24.47 -6.72 1.50
C VAL A 181 -24.59 -8.23 1.34
N GLU A 182 -23.83 -9.00 2.12
CA GLU A 182 -23.93 -10.46 2.15
C GLU A 182 -25.34 -10.94 2.58
N GLU A 183 -25.73 -12.16 2.16
CA GLU A 183 -26.99 -12.75 2.59
C GLU A 183 -26.98 -12.93 4.12
N GLY A 184 -27.96 -12.32 4.80
CA GLY A 184 -28.04 -12.28 6.26
C GLY A 184 -27.43 -11.02 6.90
N GLY A 185 -26.78 -10.14 6.13
CA GLY A 185 -26.31 -8.85 6.63
C GLY A 185 -27.44 -7.85 6.85
N GLY A 186 -27.34 -7.08 7.95
CA GLY A 186 -28.36 -6.12 8.37
C GLY A 186 -27.84 -4.69 8.51
N VAL A 187 -28.71 -3.78 8.96
CA VAL A 187 -28.30 -2.46 9.46
C VAL A 187 -27.86 -2.63 10.90
N VAL A 188 -26.57 -2.50 11.17
CA VAL A 188 -26.05 -2.38 12.54
C VAL A 188 -25.99 -0.90 12.89
N GLY A 189 -26.89 -0.51 13.79
CA GLY A 189 -26.77 0.72 14.55
C GLY A 189 -25.89 0.52 15.77
N VAL A 190 -25.74 1.59 16.54
CA VAL A 190 -25.11 1.62 17.87
C VAL A 190 -25.36 0.32 18.66
N GLY A 191 -24.31 -0.49 18.87
CA GLY A 191 -24.28 -1.60 19.84
C GLY A 191 -24.51 -3.04 19.36
N GLY A 192 -24.39 -3.38 18.07
CA GLY A 192 -24.55 -4.77 17.59
C GLY A 192 -23.27 -5.63 17.68
N GLU A 193 -23.32 -6.76 18.40
CA GLU A 193 -22.27 -7.80 18.47
C GLU A 193 -21.88 -8.33 17.08
N GLN A 194 -20.56 -8.45 16.83
CA GLN A 194 -20.03 -9.18 15.68
C GLN A 194 -19.76 -10.62 16.08
N ASP A 195 -20.56 -11.53 15.52
CA ASP A 195 -20.52 -12.97 15.78
C ASP A 195 -19.14 -13.58 15.47
N GLY A 196 -18.57 -14.25 16.47
CA GLY A 196 -17.41 -15.12 16.37
C GLY A 196 -17.88 -16.54 16.05
N GLY A 197 -17.55 -17.04 14.86
CA GLY A 197 -17.89 -18.40 14.45
C GLY A 197 -16.92 -19.43 15.04
N GLU A 198 -17.33 -20.09 16.12
CA GLU A 198 -16.74 -21.34 16.61
C GLU A 198 -17.13 -22.52 15.72
N ALA A 199 -16.14 -23.36 15.40
CA ALA A 199 -16.36 -24.69 14.84
C ALA A 199 -16.94 -25.61 15.91
N SER A 200 -18.12 -26.15 15.61
CA SER A 200 -18.84 -27.16 16.39
C SER A 200 -18.01 -28.42 16.63
N ALA A 201 -17.85 -28.82 17.89
CA ALA A 201 -17.63 -30.20 18.28
C ALA A 201 -18.68 -30.59 19.33
N GLU A 202 -19.52 -31.54 18.94
CA GLU A 202 -20.58 -32.16 19.73
C GLU A 202 -20.04 -32.72 21.06
N ARG A 203 -20.82 -32.58 22.14
CA ARG A 203 -21.16 -33.71 23.04
C ARG A 203 -22.23 -33.37 24.08
N GLU A 204 -23.25 -34.21 24.02
CA GLU A 204 -24.07 -34.80 25.09
C GLU A 204 -24.87 -33.92 26.06
N GLU A 205 -26.18 -34.03 25.83
CA GLU A 205 -27.31 -33.81 26.72
C GLU A 205 -27.09 -34.40 28.12
N THR A 206 -27.54 -33.67 29.15
CA THR A 206 -28.31 -34.27 30.25
C THR A 206 -29.32 -33.26 30.77
N GLU A 207 -30.60 -33.59 30.59
CA GLU A 207 -31.75 -32.97 31.24
C GLU A 207 -31.66 -33.12 32.77
N VAL A 208 -32.10 -32.09 33.52
CA VAL A 208 -32.95 -32.30 34.70
C VAL A 208 -33.98 -31.16 34.80
N GLU A 209 -35.25 -31.55 34.72
CA GLU A 209 -36.46 -30.77 34.97
C GLU A 209 -36.51 -30.14 36.37
N GLY A 210 -37.27 -29.05 36.55
CA GLY A 210 -37.42 -28.50 37.91
C GLY A 210 -38.38 -27.35 38.19
N LYS A 211 -39.57 -27.34 37.57
CA LYS A 211 -40.84 -26.78 38.10
C LYS A 211 -41.03 -25.25 38.24
N GLN A 212 -42.08 -24.83 37.53
CA GLN A 212 -42.87 -23.60 37.65
C GLN A 212 -43.68 -23.50 38.97
N ALA A 213 -44.23 -22.29 39.12
CA ALA A 213 -45.52 -21.93 39.74
C ALA A 213 -45.46 -21.60 41.24
N GLU A 214 -46.14 -20.60 41.79
CA GLU A 214 -47.09 -19.59 41.29
C GLU A 214 -47.46 -18.67 42.48
N LYS A 215 -48.24 -17.62 42.19
CA LYS A 215 -49.12 -16.79 43.07
C LYS A 215 -48.48 -15.58 43.77
N GLU A 216 -48.80 -14.37 43.31
CA GLU A 216 -50.06 -13.59 43.46
C GLU A 216 -50.32 -13.06 44.86
N GLY A 217 -50.68 -11.78 44.95
CA GLY A 217 -51.58 -11.29 46.02
C GLY A 217 -51.15 -10.00 46.70
N GLU A 218 -51.75 -8.89 46.27
CA GLU A 218 -51.63 -7.51 46.75
C GLU A 218 -52.07 -7.23 48.22
N LYS A 219 -51.61 -6.05 48.70
CA LYS A 219 -52.20 -5.11 49.70
C LYS A 219 -52.14 -5.56 51.17
N GLN A 220 -51.87 -4.71 52.17
CA GLN A 220 -52.24 -3.31 52.37
C GLN A 220 -51.50 -2.72 53.62
N GLU A 221 -51.30 -1.40 53.60
CA GLU A 221 -51.29 -0.44 54.74
C GLU A 221 -50.19 -0.41 55.84
N LYS A 222 -49.74 0.83 56.12
CA LYS A 222 -48.81 1.30 57.17
C LYS A 222 -49.50 1.42 58.54
N PRO A 223 -48.76 1.60 59.66
CA PRO A 223 -48.49 2.96 60.16
C PRO A 223 -47.09 3.20 60.77
N GLN A 224 -46.74 4.49 60.94
CA GLN A 224 -45.55 5.04 61.61
C GLN A 224 -45.63 4.94 63.15
N GLU A 225 -44.49 4.78 63.84
CA GLU A 225 -43.84 5.77 64.75
C GLU A 225 -42.86 5.12 65.76
N GLU A 226 -41.67 5.75 65.92
CA GLU A 226 -40.75 5.86 67.09
C GLU A 226 -40.23 4.57 67.80
N LYS A 227 -39.01 4.42 68.32
CA LYS A 227 -37.92 5.33 68.74
C LYS A 227 -36.63 4.51 69.01
N GLU A 228 -35.49 5.16 68.75
CA GLU A 228 -34.17 5.16 69.44
C GLU A 228 -33.64 3.96 70.27
N GLU A 229 -32.38 3.60 69.95
CA GLU A 229 -31.21 3.31 70.83
C GLU A 229 -30.46 2.02 70.45
N THR A 230 -29.26 2.22 69.86
CA THR A 230 -27.97 1.54 70.12
C THR A 230 -27.06 1.69 68.88
N LYS A 231 -26.26 2.77 68.90
CA LYS A 231 -25.18 3.03 67.95
C LYS A 231 -23.92 3.28 68.78
N GLY A 232 -23.02 2.32 68.81
CA GLY A 232 -21.76 2.47 69.52
C GLY A 232 -21.13 1.13 69.87
N GLU A 233 -20.74 0.37 68.84
CA GLU A 233 -19.69 -0.68 68.96
C GLU A 233 -19.22 -1.18 67.58
N GLU A 234 -20.00 -1.00 66.50
CA GLU A 234 -19.62 -1.44 65.13
C GLU A 234 -18.68 -0.50 64.33
N LYS A 235 -18.06 0.51 64.95
CA LYS A 235 -17.29 1.55 64.24
C LYS A 235 -15.78 1.58 64.49
N GLU A 236 -15.25 0.77 65.41
CA GLU A 236 -13.80 0.69 65.66
C GLU A 236 -13.12 -0.50 64.97
N GLU A 237 -13.74 -1.67 64.83
CA GLU A 237 -13.12 -2.82 64.14
C GLU A 237 -12.90 -2.58 62.63
N LYS A 238 -13.79 -1.86 61.94
CA LYS A 238 -13.66 -1.57 60.49
C LYS A 238 -12.57 -0.55 60.13
N LYS A 239 -11.90 0.06 61.11
CA LYS A 239 -10.89 1.11 60.87
C LYS A 239 -9.46 0.62 61.03
N GLU A 240 -9.25 -0.52 61.70
CA GLU A 240 -7.93 -1.17 61.82
C GLU A 240 -7.66 -2.13 60.65
N GLU A 241 -8.63 -2.94 60.20
CA GLU A 241 -8.46 -3.80 59.01
C GLU A 241 -8.11 -2.99 57.74
N LYS A 242 -8.67 -1.78 57.60
CA LYS A 242 -8.44 -0.93 56.43
C LYS A 242 -7.05 -0.28 56.39
N LYS A 243 -6.31 -0.29 57.51
CA LYS A 243 -4.95 0.27 57.58
C LYS A 243 -3.86 -0.75 57.31
N GLU A 244 -4.11 -2.04 57.55
CA GLU A 244 -3.18 -3.12 57.21
C GLU A 244 -3.24 -3.46 55.71
N GLU A 245 -4.43 -3.48 55.08
CA GLU A 245 -4.56 -3.65 53.62
C GLU A 245 -3.87 -2.51 52.82
N GLU A 246 -3.97 -1.26 53.27
CA GLU A 246 -3.32 -0.11 52.59
C GLU A 246 -1.78 -0.09 52.74
N ALA A 247 -1.22 -0.91 53.64
CA ALA A 247 0.23 -1.02 53.85
C ALA A 247 0.84 -2.13 52.98
N GLU A 248 0.18 -3.28 52.84
CA GLU A 248 0.61 -4.37 51.95
C GLU A 248 0.51 -3.98 50.46
N GLU A 249 -0.54 -3.25 50.07
CA GLU A 249 -0.74 -2.78 48.68
C GLU A 249 0.34 -1.75 48.25
N LYS A 250 0.97 -1.06 49.21
CA LYS A 250 2.06 -0.10 48.96
C LYS A 250 3.44 -0.75 48.81
N GLU A 251 3.68 -1.92 49.37
CA GLU A 251 4.93 -2.67 49.15
C GLU A 251 4.90 -3.45 47.83
N GLU A 252 3.77 -4.05 47.45
CA GLU A 252 3.61 -4.72 46.14
C GLU A 252 3.74 -3.75 44.96
N THR A 253 3.16 -2.54 45.08
CA THR A 253 3.26 -1.51 44.01
C THR A 253 4.66 -0.92 43.83
N LYS A 254 5.56 -1.06 44.81
CA LYS A 254 6.94 -0.60 44.71
C LYS A 254 7.81 -1.61 43.95
N GLY A 255 7.64 -2.90 44.22
CA GLY A 255 8.33 -3.98 43.50
C GLY A 255 7.97 -4.03 42.01
N GLU A 256 6.68 -3.88 41.68
CA GLU A 256 6.23 -3.84 40.27
C GLU A 256 6.73 -2.60 39.50
N ARG A 257 7.07 -1.52 40.20
CA ARG A 257 7.55 -0.28 39.60
C ARG A 257 9.03 -0.36 39.26
N GLU A 258 9.84 -0.97 40.12
CA GLU A 258 11.26 -1.22 39.88
C GLU A 258 11.44 -2.23 38.73
N GLU A 259 10.62 -3.28 38.65
CA GLU A 259 10.66 -4.26 37.54
C GLU A 259 10.21 -3.67 36.18
N LYS A 260 9.33 -2.66 36.19
CA LYS A 260 8.90 -1.92 34.98
C LYS A 260 9.97 -0.94 34.49
N GLU A 261 10.77 -0.38 35.38
CA GLU A 261 11.88 0.51 35.04
C GLU A 261 13.05 -0.28 34.41
N GLU A 262 13.42 -1.43 34.98
CA GLU A 262 14.42 -2.33 34.37
C GLU A 262 13.99 -2.82 32.97
N LYS A 263 12.72 -3.25 32.81
CA LYS A 263 12.17 -3.68 31.49
C LYS A 263 12.05 -2.53 30.47
N GLN A 264 12.03 -1.27 30.93
CA GLN A 264 12.05 -0.09 30.04
C GLN A 264 13.47 0.27 29.59
N GLU A 265 14.46 0.10 30.47
CA GLU A 265 15.87 0.30 30.13
C GLU A 265 16.37 -0.77 29.16
N GLU A 266 16.02 -2.04 29.38
CA GLU A 266 16.36 -3.16 28.48
C GLU A 266 15.78 -2.95 27.06
N LYS A 267 14.51 -2.53 26.95
CA LYS A 267 13.87 -2.19 25.66
C LYS A 267 14.43 -0.94 24.99
N GLN A 268 15.03 -0.02 25.74
CA GLN A 268 15.72 1.15 25.17
C GLN A 268 17.11 0.79 24.65
N GLU A 269 17.77 -0.18 25.26
CA GLU A 269 19.04 -0.73 24.78
C GLU A 269 18.84 -1.57 23.52
N ASP A 270 17.85 -2.47 23.48
CA ASP A 270 17.51 -3.27 22.29
C ASP A 270 17.22 -2.39 21.06
N LYS A 271 16.45 -1.31 21.26
CA LYS A 271 16.09 -0.39 20.18
C LYS A 271 17.27 0.45 19.68
N LYS A 272 18.23 0.76 20.56
CA LYS A 272 19.49 1.43 20.19
C LYS A 272 20.45 0.47 19.48
N GLU A 273 20.39 -0.82 19.78
CA GLU A 273 21.14 -1.85 19.08
C GLU A 273 20.55 -2.14 17.70
N GLU A 274 19.23 -2.18 17.53
CA GLU A 274 18.56 -2.29 16.22
C GLU A 274 18.82 -1.07 15.32
N GLU A 275 18.68 0.16 15.83
CA GLU A 275 19.00 1.37 15.05
C GLU A 275 20.50 1.44 14.68
N LYS A 276 21.38 0.89 15.53
CA LYS A 276 22.80 0.73 15.20
C LYS A 276 23.03 -0.38 14.18
N GLN A 277 22.29 -1.48 14.23
CA GLN A 277 22.42 -2.58 13.27
C GLN A 277 21.92 -2.16 11.88
N GLU A 278 20.80 -1.45 11.76
CA GLU A 278 20.34 -0.88 10.48
C GLU A 278 21.33 0.17 9.93
N GLU A 279 21.91 1.03 10.79
CA GLU A 279 22.98 1.95 10.38
C GLU A 279 24.29 1.23 10.03
N VAL A 280 24.52 0.03 10.54
CA VAL A 280 25.71 -0.78 10.26
C VAL A 280 25.50 -1.58 8.96
N GLU A 281 24.30 -2.10 8.70
CA GLU A 281 23.93 -2.75 7.43
C GLU A 281 23.94 -1.75 6.25
N GLU A 282 23.45 -0.51 6.44
CA GLU A 282 23.60 0.56 5.43
C GLU A 282 25.07 0.99 5.22
N LYS A 283 25.97 0.71 6.17
CA LYS A 283 27.41 1.05 6.07
C LYS A 283 28.26 -0.07 5.46
N GLU A 284 27.77 -1.30 5.36
CA GLU A 284 28.52 -2.42 4.78
C GLU A 284 28.32 -2.61 3.25
N GLU A 285 27.19 -2.19 2.67
CA GLU A 285 27.06 -2.05 1.20
C GLU A 285 27.57 -0.66 0.76
N GLY A 286 28.72 -0.60 0.07
CA GLY A 286 29.22 0.64 -0.52
C GLY A 286 28.16 1.36 -1.36
N GLU A 287 28.24 2.70 -1.44
CA GLU A 287 27.20 3.54 -2.09
C GLU A 287 26.84 3.01 -3.48
N LYS A 288 25.56 2.63 -3.68
CA LYS A 288 25.11 2.06 -4.94
C LYS A 288 25.28 3.05 -6.10
N PRO A 289 25.65 2.58 -7.30
CA PRO A 289 25.87 3.47 -8.43
C PRO A 289 24.62 4.26 -8.84
N THR A 290 24.81 5.41 -9.48
CA THR A 290 23.67 6.20 -9.98
C THR A 290 23.09 5.58 -11.25
N VAL A 291 21.77 5.45 -11.30
CA VAL A 291 21.00 4.87 -12.43
C VAL A 291 20.20 5.95 -13.13
N VAL A 292 20.36 6.13 -14.45
CA VAL A 292 19.47 6.98 -15.25
C VAL A 292 18.27 6.18 -15.76
N VAL A 293 17.05 6.69 -15.60
CA VAL A 293 15.83 6.05 -16.10
C VAL A 293 15.17 6.94 -17.15
N THR A 294 15.05 6.44 -18.37
CA THR A 294 14.40 7.14 -19.49
C THR A 294 12.92 6.80 -19.53
N GLY A 295 12.05 7.77 -19.85
CA GLY A 295 10.61 7.56 -19.75
C GLY A 295 10.12 7.43 -18.30
N ALA A 296 10.88 8.01 -17.35
CA ALA A 296 10.67 7.85 -15.91
C ALA A 296 9.27 8.21 -15.42
N THR A 297 8.60 9.20 -16.03
CA THR A 297 7.23 9.59 -15.63
C THR A 297 6.12 8.84 -16.38
N GLY A 298 6.47 7.83 -17.20
CA GLY A 298 5.53 6.91 -17.81
C GLY A 298 5.09 5.83 -16.83
N LYS A 299 3.94 5.19 -17.05
CA LYS A 299 3.36 4.23 -16.09
C LYS A 299 4.33 3.15 -15.61
N LEU A 300 5.16 2.61 -16.50
CA LEU A 300 6.19 1.63 -16.13
C LEU A 300 7.43 2.31 -15.51
N GLY A 301 7.86 3.45 -16.06
CA GLY A 301 9.01 4.18 -15.55
C GLY A 301 8.84 4.63 -14.10
N VAL A 302 7.63 5.03 -13.68
CA VAL A 302 7.34 5.38 -12.28
C VAL A 302 7.65 4.22 -11.36
N GLU A 303 7.24 3.04 -11.77
CA GLU A 303 7.38 1.82 -11.00
C GLU A 303 8.84 1.34 -10.93
N ILE A 304 9.59 1.49 -12.04
CA ILE A 304 11.04 1.23 -12.07
C ILE A 304 11.79 2.20 -11.15
N VAL A 305 11.50 3.51 -11.23
CA VAL A 305 12.15 4.51 -10.36
C VAL A 305 11.85 4.21 -8.89
N ARG A 306 10.59 3.86 -8.57
CA ARG A 306 10.17 3.47 -7.23
C ARG A 306 10.94 2.27 -6.71
N GLN A 307 11.02 1.20 -7.50
CA GLN A 307 11.75 -0.01 -7.13
C GLN A 307 13.24 0.26 -6.91
N LEU A 308 13.91 0.94 -7.85
CA LEU A 308 15.32 1.27 -7.73
C LEU A 308 15.61 2.14 -6.50
N ALA A 309 14.74 3.12 -6.23
CA ALA A 309 14.88 3.98 -5.07
C ALA A 309 14.71 3.22 -3.75
N MET A 310 13.78 2.26 -3.69
CA MET A 310 13.62 1.36 -2.55
C MET A 310 14.82 0.44 -2.34
N GLU A 311 15.49 0.03 -3.42
CA GLU A 311 16.73 -0.76 -3.35
C GLU A 311 17.98 0.09 -3.03
N GLY A 312 17.80 1.38 -2.75
CA GLY A 312 18.86 2.28 -2.31
C GLY A 312 19.66 2.93 -3.44
N TYR A 313 19.32 2.69 -4.72
CA TYR A 313 19.98 3.36 -5.83
C TYR A 313 19.70 4.87 -5.81
N LYS A 314 20.72 5.65 -6.15
CA LYS A 314 20.51 7.03 -6.59
C LYS A 314 19.95 7.01 -8.02
N VAL A 315 18.81 7.65 -8.26
CA VAL A 315 18.12 7.57 -9.57
C VAL A 315 18.07 8.94 -10.22
N ARG A 316 18.45 9.02 -11.50
CA ARG A 316 18.19 10.19 -12.34
C ARG A 316 17.04 9.93 -13.29
N ALA A 317 15.90 10.55 -13.02
CA ALA A 317 14.68 10.45 -13.79
C ALA A 317 14.70 11.42 -14.99
N LEU A 318 14.94 10.90 -16.19
CA LEU A 318 14.85 11.67 -17.43
C LEU A 318 13.38 11.78 -17.88
N CYS A 319 12.88 13.01 -17.95
CA CYS A 319 11.50 13.32 -18.30
C CYS A 319 11.40 14.55 -19.21
N ARG A 320 10.18 14.87 -19.67
CA ARG A 320 9.92 16.07 -20.49
C ARG A 320 9.35 17.25 -19.70
N SER A 321 8.94 17.03 -18.45
CA SER A 321 8.26 18.02 -17.62
C SER A 321 8.70 17.86 -16.17
N ALA A 322 9.43 18.86 -15.68
CA ALA A 322 9.86 18.93 -14.28
C ALA A 322 8.66 18.90 -13.32
N ASP A 323 7.60 19.66 -13.61
CA ASP A 323 6.40 19.71 -12.76
C ASP A 323 5.73 18.35 -12.62
N LYS A 324 5.63 17.60 -13.74
CA LYS A 324 5.08 16.24 -13.69
C LYS A 324 6.00 15.34 -12.86
N ALA A 325 7.32 15.43 -13.06
CA ALA A 325 8.27 14.63 -12.30
C ALA A 325 8.23 14.95 -10.80
N ALA A 326 8.16 16.22 -10.40
CA ALA A 326 8.08 16.64 -9.00
C ALA A 326 6.80 16.13 -8.32
N ARG A 327 5.67 16.05 -9.04
CA ARG A 327 4.43 15.45 -8.51
C ARG A 327 4.52 13.93 -8.35
N VAL A 328 5.23 13.27 -9.26
CA VAL A 328 5.35 11.79 -9.28
C VAL A 328 6.43 11.32 -8.31
N PHE A 329 7.51 12.09 -8.16
CA PHE A 329 8.66 11.81 -7.30
C PHE A 329 8.89 12.96 -6.32
N PRO A 330 7.96 13.19 -5.36
CA PRO A 330 8.11 14.26 -4.39
C PRO A 330 9.30 13.98 -3.46
N SER A 331 10.23 14.92 -3.35
CA SER A 331 11.44 14.80 -2.51
C SER A 331 11.13 14.68 -1.01
N SER A 332 9.91 15.02 -0.59
CA SER A 332 9.41 14.79 0.77
C SER A 332 9.16 13.32 1.08
N HIS A 333 9.06 12.46 0.06
CA HIS A 333 8.92 11.02 0.24
C HIS A 333 10.28 10.37 0.50
N ARG A 334 10.39 9.57 1.56
CA ARG A 334 11.65 8.97 2.03
C ARG A 334 12.47 8.31 0.90
N HIS A 335 11.82 7.48 0.09
CA HIS A 335 12.45 6.77 -1.03
C HIS A 335 12.85 7.70 -2.17
N PHE A 336 12.12 8.80 -2.41
CA PHE A 336 12.41 9.71 -3.52
C PHE A 336 13.39 10.82 -3.18
N LYS A 337 13.92 10.85 -1.96
CA LYS A 337 14.94 11.81 -1.54
C LYS A 337 16.21 11.76 -2.40
N LYS A 338 16.56 10.56 -2.91
CA LYS A 338 17.72 10.32 -3.80
C LYS A 338 17.34 10.30 -5.29
N VAL A 339 16.13 10.74 -5.66
CA VAL A 339 15.68 10.86 -7.05
C VAL A 339 15.94 12.27 -7.57
N GLU A 340 16.83 12.38 -8.55
CA GLU A 340 17.11 13.62 -9.28
C GLU A 340 16.29 13.67 -10.57
N VAL A 341 15.83 14.84 -10.97
CA VAL A 341 15.08 15.03 -12.21
C VAL A 341 15.94 15.71 -13.25
N ALA A 342 16.02 15.12 -14.43
CA ALA A 342 16.58 15.76 -15.62
C ALA A 342 15.49 15.95 -16.67
N VAL A 343 15.47 17.12 -17.32
CA VAL A 343 14.48 17.46 -18.34
C VAL A 343 15.15 17.42 -19.71
N GLY A 344 14.65 16.58 -20.61
CA GLY A 344 15.13 16.45 -21.98
C GLY A 344 14.12 15.79 -22.92
N GLU A 345 14.32 15.96 -24.22
CA GLU A 345 13.48 15.47 -25.31
C GLU A 345 14.26 14.50 -26.22
N LEU A 346 13.99 13.21 -26.05
CA LEU A 346 14.68 12.14 -26.76
C LEU A 346 14.61 12.28 -28.28
N SER A 347 13.51 12.80 -28.82
CA SER A 347 13.34 12.94 -30.28
C SER A 347 14.18 14.06 -30.90
N ASN A 348 14.85 14.89 -30.10
CA ASN A 348 15.70 15.97 -30.58
C ASN A 348 17.14 15.48 -30.89
N TYR A 349 17.27 14.60 -31.88
CA TYR A 349 18.56 14.02 -32.26
C TYR A 349 18.65 13.74 -33.76
N SER A 350 19.82 13.99 -34.34
CA SER A 350 20.17 13.61 -35.71
C SER A 350 21.51 12.87 -35.68
N GLU A 351 21.59 11.72 -36.36
CA GLU A 351 22.86 11.00 -36.49
C GLU A 351 23.89 11.76 -37.31
N GLU A 352 23.45 12.60 -38.25
CA GLU A 352 24.38 13.40 -39.08
C GLU A 352 25.14 14.43 -38.25
N SER A 353 24.48 15.05 -37.27
CA SER A 353 25.14 16.00 -36.36
C SER A 353 25.83 15.31 -35.20
N GLY A 354 25.30 14.17 -34.74
CA GLY A 354 25.79 13.45 -33.55
C GLY A 354 25.67 14.26 -32.25
N VAL A 355 24.98 15.41 -32.27
CA VAL A 355 24.88 16.31 -31.12
C VAL A 355 23.83 15.76 -30.16
N ILE A 356 24.28 15.36 -28.97
CA ILE A 356 23.41 15.00 -27.85
C ILE A 356 22.82 16.28 -27.27
N GLU A 357 21.49 16.32 -27.14
CA GLU A 357 20.76 17.41 -26.47
C GLU A 357 21.23 17.57 -25.03
N SER A 358 21.37 18.81 -24.56
CA SER A 358 21.90 19.13 -23.24
C SER A 358 21.15 18.43 -22.10
N GLY A 359 19.81 18.40 -22.13
CA GLY A 359 19.01 17.75 -21.09
C GLY A 359 19.20 16.23 -21.03
N VAL A 360 19.36 15.59 -22.19
CA VAL A 360 19.70 14.16 -22.26
C VAL A 360 21.14 13.93 -21.80
N ARG A 361 22.09 14.77 -22.22
CA ARG A 361 23.50 14.67 -21.79
C ARG A 361 23.63 14.79 -20.26
N GLU A 362 22.99 15.79 -19.66
CA GLU A 362 22.97 16.01 -18.21
C GLU A 362 22.33 14.83 -17.47
N ALA A 363 21.27 14.23 -18.02
CA ALA A 363 20.62 13.07 -17.42
C ALA A 363 21.57 11.86 -17.28
N PHE A 364 22.54 11.71 -18.18
CA PHE A 364 23.48 10.59 -18.16
C PHE A 364 24.77 10.91 -17.39
N ALA A 365 25.08 12.18 -17.16
CA ALA A 365 26.36 12.61 -16.57
C ALA A 365 26.62 11.97 -15.19
N GLY A 366 27.68 11.17 -15.07
CA GLY A 366 28.05 10.50 -13.82
C GLY A 366 27.16 9.31 -13.43
N CYS A 367 26.21 8.90 -14.29
CA CYS A 367 25.51 7.63 -14.12
C CYS A 367 26.40 6.47 -14.53
N LYS A 368 26.25 5.33 -13.84
CA LYS A 368 26.95 4.07 -14.17
C LYS A 368 26.03 3.09 -14.87
N TYR A 369 24.75 3.11 -14.52
CA TYR A 369 23.75 2.22 -15.07
C TYR A 369 22.59 3.00 -15.71
N ALA A 370 21.89 2.35 -16.63
CA ALA A 370 20.73 2.95 -17.29
C ALA A 370 19.57 1.98 -17.44
N VAL A 371 18.33 2.46 -17.23
CA VAL A 371 17.11 1.76 -17.63
C VAL A 371 16.43 2.48 -18.78
N PHE A 372 16.23 1.76 -19.88
CA PHE A 372 15.52 2.23 -21.05
C PHE A 372 14.09 1.70 -21.05
N CYS A 373 13.13 2.54 -20.68
CA CYS A 373 11.70 2.21 -20.73
C CYS A 373 10.85 3.31 -21.39
N HIS A 374 11.50 4.20 -22.16
CA HIS A 374 10.80 5.19 -22.97
C HIS A 374 9.95 4.49 -24.05
N GLY A 375 8.84 5.12 -24.41
CA GLY A 375 7.94 4.59 -25.42
C GLY A 375 7.12 5.67 -26.09
N ALA A 376 6.66 5.38 -27.30
CA ALA A 376 5.88 6.31 -28.12
C ALA A 376 4.63 6.84 -27.39
N THR A 377 4.38 8.15 -27.49
CA THR A 377 3.29 8.85 -26.78
C THR A 377 2.26 9.48 -27.68
N SER A 378 2.54 9.60 -28.98
CA SER A 378 1.62 10.11 -29.98
C SER A 378 1.78 9.34 -31.29
N THR A 379 0.85 9.52 -32.21
CA THR A 379 0.94 8.93 -33.56
C THR A 379 1.99 9.64 -34.42
N PHE A 380 2.02 10.96 -34.35
CA PHE A 380 2.84 11.83 -35.19
C PHE A 380 3.74 12.75 -34.37
N GLY A 381 4.68 13.42 -35.04
CA GLY A 381 5.58 14.39 -34.43
C GLY A 381 6.60 13.75 -33.49
N LYS A 382 7.07 14.53 -32.53
CA LYS A 382 8.12 14.14 -31.56
C LYS A 382 7.80 12.85 -30.79
N GLY A 383 6.53 12.62 -30.46
CA GLY A 383 6.09 11.42 -29.74
C GLY A 383 5.80 10.19 -30.61
N SER A 384 6.03 10.25 -31.93
CA SER A 384 5.75 9.14 -32.86
C SER A 384 6.59 7.89 -32.58
N PRO A 385 6.12 6.69 -32.99
CA PRO A 385 6.88 5.45 -32.84
C PRO A 385 8.31 5.49 -33.36
N TYR A 386 8.53 6.01 -34.57
CA TYR A 386 9.87 6.13 -35.12
C TYR A 386 10.76 7.10 -34.33
N ASN A 387 10.24 8.29 -33.99
CA ASN A 387 11.02 9.31 -33.30
C ASN A 387 11.38 8.92 -31.87
N VAL A 388 10.49 8.22 -31.15
CA VAL A 388 10.78 7.82 -29.77
C VAL A 388 11.59 6.54 -29.74
N GLU A 389 11.17 5.49 -30.46
CA GLU A 389 11.80 4.17 -30.34
C GLU A 389 13.10 4.08 -31.14
N VAL A 390 13.24 4.75 -32.28
CA VAL A 390 14.47 4.66 -33.10
C VAL A 390 15.38 5.86 -32.85
N VAL A 391 14.90 7.08 -33.14
CA VAL A 391 15.71 8.30 -32.99
C VAL A 391 16.06 8.53 -31.52
N GLY A 392 15.07 8.42 -30.63
CA GLY A 392 15.27 8.53 -29.18
C GLY A 392 16.23 7.48 -28.63
N THR A 393 16.14 6.22 -29.07
CA THR A 393 17.11 5.18 -28.66
C THR A 393 18.53 5.51 -29.11
N LYS A 394 18.72 5.95 -30.36
CA LYS A 394 20.04 6.38 -30.86
C LYS A 394 20.61 7.52 -30.03
N HIS A 395 19.77 8.47 -29.65
CA HIS A 395 20.13 9.61 -28.82
C HIS A 395 20.61 9.19 -27.43
N VAL A 396 19.82 8.38 -26.71
CA VAL A 396 20.21 7.92 -25.36
C VAL A 396 21.39 6.95 -25.41
N MET A 397 21.57 6.22 -26.51
CA MET A 397 22.77 5.40 -26.72
C MET A 397 24.02 6.26 -26.93
N ALA A 398 23.93 7.37 -27.65
CA ALA A 398 25.03 8.32 -27.78
C ALA A 398 25.41 8.92 -26.41
N ALA A 399 24.41 9.33 -25.63
CA ALA A 399 24.62 9.81 -24.26
C ALA A 399 25.20 8.74 -23.33
N ALA A 400 24.72 7.50 -23.41
CA ALA A 400 25.23 6.38 -22.63
C ALA A 400 26.71 6.09 -22.93
N LYS A 401 27.11 6.15 -24.20
CA LYS A 401 28.51 5.99 -24.62
C LYS A 401 29.38 7.13 -24.09
N GLU A 402 28.91 8.37 -24.19
CA GLU A 402 29.65 9.54 -23.68
C GLU A 402 29.83 9.50 -22.16
N ALA A 403 28.81 9.09 -21.43
CA ALA A 403 28.85 8.99 -19.97
C ALA A 403 29.62 7.76 -19.45
N GLY A 404 29.96 6.81 -20.32
CA GLY A 404 30.61 5.55 -19.91
C GLY A 404 29.69 4.64 -19.09
N ILE A 405 28.42 4.52 -19.49
CA ILE A 405 27.48 3.57 -18.87
C ILE A 405 28.04 2.14 -18.99
N GLU A 406 28.02 1.42 -17.88
CA GLU A 406 28.62 0.09 -17.73
C GLU A 406 27.58 -1.03 -17.93
N HIS A 407 26.29 -0.74 -17.75
CA HIS A 407 25.20 -1.70 -17.97
C HIS A 407 23.88 -0.99 -18.30
N ILE A 408 23.20 -1.47 -19.34
CA ILE A 408 21.86 -1.01 -19.75
C ILE A 408 20.83 -2.13 -19.51
N VAL A 409 19.76 -1.84 -18.79
CA VAL A 409 18.54 -2.67 -18.77
C VAL A 409 17.55 -2.05 -19.75
N TYR A 410 17.17 -2.78 -20.80
CA TYR A 410 16.27 -2.29 -21.83
C TYR A 410 14.94 -3.04 -21.83
N VAL A 411 13.85 -2.32 -21.61
CA VAL A 411 12.50 -2.89 -21.63
C VAL A 411 11.86 -2.71 -22.99
N THR A 412 11.47 -3.83 -23.62
CA THR A 412 10.83 -3.85 -24.94
C THR A 412 9.47 -4.52 -24.90
N ALA A 413 9.26 -5.58 -25.69
CA ALA A 413 7.99 -6.28 -25.78
C ALA A 413 8.18 -7.69 -26.37
N VAL A 414 7.35 -8.64 -25.93
CA VAL A 414 7.25 -9.95 -26.58
C VAL A 414 6.86 -9.82 -28.07
N GLY A 415 7.37 -10.72 -28.91
CA GLY A 415 6.95 -10.84 -30.31
C GLY A 415 7.65 -9.89 -31.28
N VAL A 416 8.61 -9.06 -30.84
CA VAL A 416 9.42 -8.17 -31.69
C VAL A 416 10.19 -8.91 -32.79
N MET A 417 10.57 -10.18 -32.57
CA MET A 417 11.21 -11.02 -33.59
C MET A 417 10.23 -11.85 -34.43
N ARG A 418 8.92 -11.81 -34.15
CA ARG A 418 7.90 -12.64 -34.79
C ARG A 418 7.01 -11.80 -35.72
N PRO A 419 7.43 -11.49 -36.95
CA PRO A 419 6.70 -10.58 -37.84
C PRO A 419 5.30 -11.09 -38.24
N PHE A 420 5.09 -12.41 -38.23
CA PHE A 420 3.81 -13.05 -38.56
C PHE A 420 2.97 -13.41 -37.34
N PHE A 421 3.41 -13.08 -36.12
CA PHE A 421 2.61 -13.32 -34.93
C PHE A 421 1.43 -12.35 -34.87
N PHE A 422 0.24 -12.86 -34.57
CA PHE A 422 -1.02 -12.11 -34.67
C PHE A 422 -0.97 -10.75 -33.95
N ILE A 423 -0.48 -10.71 -32.69
CA ILE A 423 -0.39 -9.45 -31.95
C ILE A 423 0.63 -8.50 -32.58
N THR A 424 1.71 -9.00 -33.17
CA THR A 424 2.73 -8.18 -33.85
C THR A 424 2.14 -7.55 -35.10
N ILE A 425 1.39 -8.31 -35.91
CA ILE A 425 0.67 -7.80 -37.08
C ILE A 425 -0.33 -6.71 -36.64
N LEU A 426 -1.17 -7.02 -35.65
CA LEU A 426 -2.18 -6.10 -35.13
C LEU A 426 -1.56 -4.79 -34.62
N LEU A 427 -0.53 -4.86 -33.79
CA LEU A 427 0.15 -3.68 -33.24
C LEU A 427 0.88 -2.89 -34.32
N ASN A 428 1.48 -3.55 -35.32
CA ASN A 428 2.11 -2.83 -36.43
C ASN A 428 1.10 -2.08 -37.29
N LEU A 429 -0.10 -2.63 -37.50
CA LEU A 429 -1.19 -1.95 -38.21
C LEU A 429 -1.77 -0.80 -37.39
N MET A 430 -2.09 -1.04 -36.12
CA MET A 430 -2.79 -0.08 -35.26
C MET A 430 -1.89 1.01 -34.65
N ARG A 431 -0.58 0.76 -34.56
CA ARG A 431 0.38 1.64 -33.89
C ARG A 431 1.59 1.97 -34.76
N TRP A 432 1.39 2.16 -36.07
CA TRP A 432 2.41 2.65 -37.00
C TRP A 432 3.74 1.91 -36.89
N LYS A 433 3.71 0.59 -37.15
CA LYS A 433 4.88 -0.30 -37.15
C LYS A 433 5.68 -0.31 -35.84
N ILE A 434 5.02 -0.08 -34.70
CA ILE A 434 5.68 0.00 -33.37
C ILE A 434 6.60 -1.19 -33.09
N MET A 435 6.21 -2.42 -33.46
CA MET A 435 7.02 -3.62 -33.18
C MET A 435 8.26 -3.66 -34.07
N THR A 436 8.16 -3.19 -35.31
CA THR A 436 9.33 -3.02 -36.20
C THR A 436 10.29 -1.98 -35.65
N HIS A 437 9.78 -0.87 -35.11
CA HIS A 437 10.60 0.16 -34.49
C HIS A 437 11.28 -0.35 -33.20
N LYS A 438 10.55 -1.06 -32.33
CA LYS A 438 11.12 -1.73 -31.15
C LYS A 438 12.20 -2.73 -31.50
N ARG A 439 11.99 -3.57 -32.53
CA ARG A 439 13.03 -4.50 -33.02
C ARG A 439 14.27 -3.75 -33.53
N THR A 440 14.07 -2.61 -34.19
CA THR A 440 15.19 -1.78 -34.66
C THR A 440 15.96 -1.18 -33.50
N ALA A 441 15.25 -0.69 -32.48
CA ALA A 441 15.81 -0.17 -31.24
C ALA A 441 16.62 -1.23 -30.47
N GLU A 442 16.10 -2.45 -30.35
CA GLU A 442 16.85 -3.57 -29.74
C GLU A 442 18.16 -3.82 -30.46
N LYS A 443 18.17 -3.85 -31.79
CA LYS A 443 19.41 -4.01 -32.55
C LYS A 443 20.41 -2.90 -32.25
N ILE A 444 19.96 -1.65 -32.12
CA ILE A 444 20.81 -0.49 -31.80
C ILE A 444 21.43 -0.63 -30.41
N VAL A 445 20.64 -1.04 -29.41
CA VAL A 445 21.14 -1.24 -28.04
C VAL A 445 22.11 -2.42 -27.99
N MET A 446 21.74 -3.57 -28.57
CA MET A 446 22.56 -4.79 -28.54
C MET A 446 23.87 -4.66 -29.33
N SER A 447 23.91 -3.88 -30.41
CA SER A 447 25.14 -3.64 -31.18
C SER A 447 26.00 -2.49 -30.65
N SER A 448 25.62 -1.89 -29.51
CA SER A 448 26.27 -0.68 -29.01
C SER A 448 27.67 -0.90 -28.45
N GLY A 449 27.99 -2.13 -28.03
CA GLY A 449 29.18 -2.49 -27.26
C GLY A 449 29.06 -2.25 -25.75
N ILE A 450 27.95 -1.68 -25.27
CA ILE A 450 27.67 -1.55 -23.84
C ILE A 450 26.95 -2.83 -23.37
N PRO A 451 27.38 -3.47 -22.27
CA PRO A 451 26.68 -4.62 -21.71
C PRO A 451 25.20 -4.30 -21.48
N CYS A 452 24.30 -5.16 -21.96
CA CYS A 452 22.87 -4.93 -21.82
C CYS A 452 22.08 -6.18 -21.47
N THR A 453 20.95 -5.96 -20.82
CA THR A 453 19.93 -6.97 -20.51
C THR A 453 18.61 -6.52 -21.11
N VAL A 454 18.03 -7.33 -22.00
CA VAL A 454 16.77 -7.00 -22.69
C VAL A 454 15.62 -7.76 -22.06
N VAL A 455 14.66 -7.02 -21.51
CA VAL A 455 13.47 -7.55 -20.84
C VAL A 455 12.27 -7.34 -21.76
N ARG A 456 11.63 -8.43 -22.20
CA ARG A 456 10.46 -8.42 -23.10
C ARG A 456 9.18 -8.80 -22.35
N PRO A 457 8.49 -7.85 -21.71
CA PRO A 457 7.24 -8.15 -21.03
C PRO A 457 6.10 -8.44 -22.01
N THR A 458 5.11 -9.22 -21.55
CA THR A 458 3.79 -9.31 -22.17
C THR A 458 2.95 -8.05 -21.89
N GLY A 459 1.63 -8.10 -22.13
CA GLY A 459 0.75 -6.93 -21.97
C GLY A 459 0.84 -6.33 -20.56
N LEU A 460 1.20 -5.04 -20.46
CA LEU A 460 1.43 -4.39 -19.17
C LEU A 460 0.12 -3.98 -18.47
N THR A 461 -0.10 -4.47 -17.25
CA THR A 461 -1.23 -4.07 -16.38
C THR A 461 -0.80 -3.11 -15.27
N ASN A 462 -1.76 -2.45 -14.61
CA ASN A 462 -1.52 -1.59 -13.45
C ASN A 462 -1.94 -2.29 -12.14
N LYS A 463 -1.92 -3.63 -12.12
CA LYS A 463 -2.15 -4.40 -10.89
C LYS A 463 -0.91 -4.31 -9.99
N GLY A 464 -1.05 -4.71 -8.72
CA GLY A 464 0.09 -4.93 -7.83
C GLY A 464 1.05 -5.99 -8.37
N ALA A 465 2.26 -6.04 -7.81
CA ALA A 465 3.21 -7.10 -8.14
C ALA A 465 2.62 -8.48 -7.83
N VAL A 466 3.06 -9.47 -8.58
CA VAL A 466 2.69 -10.87 -8.37
C VAL A 466 3.94 -11.72 -8.14
N SER A 467 3.79 -12.78 -7.35
CA SER A 467 4.84 -13.72 -6.97
C SER A 467 5.08 -14.85 -7.99
N ASN A 468 4.35 -14.83 -9.10
CA ASN A 468 4.36 -15.89 -10.12
C ASN A 468 4.70 -15.32 -11.51
N VAL A 469 5.95 -14.89 -11.69
CA VAL A 469 6.47 -14.43 -12.98
C VAL A 469 7.20 -15.55 -13.68
N ARG A 470 6.83 -15.82 -14.93
CA ARG A 470 7.52 -16.77 -15.79
C ARG A 470 8.54 -16.07 -16.68
N ILE A 471 9.77 -16.57 -16.71
CA ILE A 471 10.79 -16.20 -17.69
C ILE A 471 10.90 -17.24 -18.81
N SER A 472 11.09 -16.77 -20.05
CA SER A 472 11.42 -17.60 -21.22
C SER A 472 12.49 -16.95 -22.09
N GLN A 473 13.14 -17.73 -22.96
CA GLN A 473 14.07 -17.24 -23.98
C GLN A 473 13.68 -17.77 -25.37
N GLY A 474 13.94 -16.96 -26.40
CA GLY A 474 13.76 -17.35 -27.80
C GLY A 474 12.39 -16.98 -28.41
N ASP A 475 11.70 -15.97 -27.88
CA ASP A 475 10.40 -15.48 -28.38
C ASP A 475 9.28 -16.55 -28.33
N ARG A 476 9.34 -17.42 -27.33
CA ARG A 476 8.39 -18.53 -27.11
C ARG A 476 7.07 -18.08 -26.48
N VAL A 477 7.05 -16.93 -25.79
CA VAL A 477 5.84 -16.42 -25.14
C VAL A 477 4.86 -15.89 -26.19
N SER A 478 3.66 -16.47 -26.23
CA SER A 478 2.64 -16.19 -27.26
C SER A 478 1.39 -15.48 -26.70
N GLY A 479 1.45 -14.94 -25.49
CA GLY A 479 0.34 -14.21 -24.87
C GLY A 479 0.52 -14.05 -23.37
N GLY A 480 -0.39 -13.32 -22.75
CA GLY A 480 -0.39 -13.05 -21.32
C GLY A 480 -0.34 -11.56 -21.00
N SER A 481 -0.35 -11.28 -19.70
CA SER A 481 -0.19 -9.93 -19.18
C SER A 481 0.69 -9.98 -17.93
N ILE A 482 1.34 -8.87 -17.60
CA ILE A 482 2.19 -8.76 -16.42
C ILE A 482 2.01 -7.40 -15.76
N PRO A 483 1.91 -7.32 -14.43
CA PRO A 483 1.93 -6.05 -13.71
C PRO A 483 3.22 -5.28 -13.94
N ARG A 484 3.12 -3.96 -14.09
CA ARG A 484 4.30 -3.07 -14.19
C ARG A 484 5.21 -3.19 -12.96
N ALA A 485 4.63 -3.46 -11.80
CA ALA A 485 5.35 -3.67 -10.54
C ALA A 485 6.31 -4.85 -10.61
N SER A 486 5.83 -6.00 -11.10
CA SER A 486 6.67 -7.16 -11.35
C SER A 486 7.77 -6.90 -12.39
N VAL A 487 7.47 -6.15 -13.46
CA VAL A 487 8.49 -5.75 -14.44
C VAL A 487 9.57 -4.88 -13.80
N ALA A 488 9.20 -3.98 -12.89
CA ALA A 488 10.15 -3.12 -12.20
C ALA A 488 11.11 -3.90 -11.29
N GLN A 489 10.59 -4.87 -10.52
CA GLN A 489 11.39 -5.78 -9.67
C GLN A 489 12.42 -6.54 -10.52
N VAL A 490 11.99 -7.10 -11.66
CA VAL A 490 12.89 -7.76 -12.60
C VAL A 490 13.94 -6.78 -13.15
N CYS A 491 13.57 -5.56 -13.52
CA CYS A 491 14.51 -4.57 -14.04
C CYS A 491 15.56 -4.14 -13.02
N ALA A 492 15.20 -4.04 -11.75
CA ALA A 492 16.12 -3.65 -10.68
C ALA A 492 17.16 -4.75 -10.39
N THR A 493 16.72 -6.02 -10.41
CA THR A 493 17.62 -7.17 -10.28
C THR A 493 18.51 -7.38 -11.52
N ALA A 494 18.05 -6.95 -12.71
CA ALA A 494 18.76 -7.13 -13.98
C ALA A 494 20.09 -6.37 -14.11
N PHE A 495 20.50 -5.57 -13.13
CA PHE A 495 21.86 -5.00 -13.06
C PHE A 495 22.94 -5.98 -12.57
N ALA A 496 22.53 -7.19 -12.18
CA ALA A 496 23.46 -8.25 -11.79
C ALA A 496 24.39 -8.66 -12.92
N GLN A 497 25.59 -9.12 -12.58
CA GLN A 497 26.60 -9.55 -13.55
C GLN A 497 26.09 -10.71 -14.42
N GLU A 498 25.34 -11.61 -13.79
CA GLU A 498 24.72 -12.80 -14.38
C GLU A 498 23.68 -12.44 -15.46
N ALA A 499 23.08 -11.25 -15.39
CA ALA A 499 22.06 -10.79 -16.32
C ALA A 499 22.64 -10.17 -17.60
N LYS A 500 23.93 -9.83 -17.61
CA LYS A 500 24.57 -9.14 -18.75
C LYS A 500 24.56 -10.01 -20.01
N GLY A 501 24.21 -9.38 -21.13
CA GLY A 501 24.17 -10.04 -22.43
C GLY A 501 22.98 -10.98 -22.61
N LYS A 502 21.92 -10.85 -21.80
CA LYS A 502 20.75 -11.75 -21.83
C LYS A 502 19.51 -11.04 -22.35
N THR A 503 18.76 -11.76 -23.17
CA THR A 503 17.43 -11.36 -23.63
C THR A 503 16.44 -12.42 -23.20
N PHE A 504 15.36 -11.99 -22.56
CA PHE A 504 14.33 -12.89 -22.07
C PHE A 504 12.95 -12.23 -22.05
N GLU A 505 11.92 -13.06 -22.06
CA GLU A 505 10.52 -12.66 -22.03
C GLU A 505 9.94 -12.91 -20.64
N ILE A 506 9.07 -12.01 -20.18
CA ILE A 506 8.40 -12.17 -18.89
C ILE A 506 6.88 -12.05 -19.01
N THR A 507 6.17 -12.91 -18.28
CA THR A 507 4.71 -12.85 -18.15
C THR A 507 4.29 -13.30 -16.75
N ALA A 508 3.22 -12.73 -16.19
CA ALA A 508 2.58 -13.35 -15.05
C ALA A 508 1.89 -14.66 -15.48
N THR A 509 1.88 -15.67 -14.61
CA THR A 509 1.19 -16.94 -14.86
C THR A 509 0.69 -17.57 -13.58
N ASP A 510 -0.59 -17.94 -13.55
CA ASP A 510 -1.17 -18.73 -12.45
C ASP A 510 -1.03 -20.25 -12.70
N LYS A 511 -0.38 -20.64 -13.81
CA LYS A 511 -0.20 -22.02 -14.23
C LYS A 511 1.26 -22.44 -14.14
N GLU A 512 1.51 -23.60 -13.53
CA GLU A 512 2.74 -24.38 -13.79
C GLU A 512 2.75 -24.80 -15.26
N GLY A 513 3.86 -24.54 -15.96
CA GLY A 513 4.02 -24.85 -17.39
C GLY A 513 5.46 -24.60 -17.83
N ASP A 514 5.76 -24.76 -19.13
CA ASP A 514 7.13 -24.61 -19.66
C ASP A 514 7.71 -23.21 -19.38
N GLY A 515 8.79 -23.17 -18.59
CA GLY A 515 9.52 -21.96 -18.20
C GLY A 515 9.77 -21.90 -16.68
N PHE A 516 10.68 -21.03 -16.26
CA PHE A 516 10.97 -20.84 -14.84
C PHE A 516 10.00 -19.84 -14.23
N VAL A 517 9.28 -20.24 -13.19
CA VAL A 517 8.37 -19.39 -12.42
C VAL A 517 9.05 -19.01 -11.10
N PHE A 518 9.06 -17.73 -10.80
CA PHE A 518 9.69 -17.19 -9.59
C PHE A 518 8.91 -15.99 -9.06
N ASP A 519 9.14 -15.72 -7.79
CA ASP A 519 8.76 -14.46 -7.17
C ASP A 519 9.83 -13.41 -7.52
N PRO A 520 9.49 -12.30 -8.20
CA PRO A 520 10.45 -11.24 -8.46
C PRO A 520 11.02 -10.55 -7.22
N LEU A 521 10.42 -10.74 -6.04
CA LEU A 521 11.00 -10.33 -4.76
C LEU A 521 12.09 -11.31 -4.28
N ASN A 522 12.04 -12.57 -4.70
CA ASN A 522 13.09 -13.55 -4.42
C ASN A 522 14.30 -13.34 -5.36
N ARG A 523 15.11 -12.34 -5.01
CA ARG A 523 16.28 -11.92 -5.79
C ARG A 523 17.25 -13.07 -6.03
N SER A 524 17.50 -13.91 -5.03
CA SER A 524 18.42 -15.05 -5.12
C SER A 524 17.98 -16.06 -6.18
N GLN A 525 16.69 -16.36 -6.23
CA GLN A 525 16.11 -17.24 -7.24
C GLN A 525 16.29 -16.67 -8.66
N LEU A 526 16.06 -15.38 -8.84
CA LEU A 526 16.24 -14.71 -10.13
C LEU A 526 17.72 -14.65 -10.56
N LEU A 527 18.65 -14.40 -9.64
CA LEU A 527 20.10 -14.40 -9.91
C LEU A 527 20.63 -15.78 -10.32
N GLN A 528 20.18 -16.82 -9.63
CA GLN A 528 20.50 -18.20 -10.01
C GLN A 528 20.00 -18.48 -11.42
N HIS A 529 18.74 -18.13 -11.71
CA HIS A 529 18.18 -18.38 -13.03
C HIS A 529 18.85 -17.55 -14.13
N TYR A 530 19.27 -16.31 -13.83
CA TYR A 530 20.13 -15.57 -14.74
C TYR A 530 21.36 -16.39 -15.06
N SER A 531 22.10 -16.92 -14.08
CA SER A 531 23.32 -17.72 -14.34
C SER A 531 23.11 -18.89 -15.30
N GLU A 532 21.93 -19.51 -15.31
CA GLU A 532 21.57 -20.65 -16.16
C GLU A 532 21.08 -20.27 -17.57
N MET A 533 20.65 -19.02 -17.77
CA MET A 533 20.19 -18.53 -19.07
C MET A 533 21.32 -18.41 -20.09
N LYS A 534 20.98 -18.69 -21.35
CA LYS A 534 21.86 -18.45 -22.49
C LYS A 534 22.04 -16.96 -22.73
N THR A 535 23.26 -16.58 -23.08
CA THR A 535 23.60 -15.26 -23.59
C THR A 535 23.04 -15.06 -25.01
N ASN A 536 22.98 -13.80 -25.44
CA ASN A 536 22.56 -13.43 -26.79
C ASN A 536 23.48 -14.03 -27.88
N GLU A 537 24.77 -14.17 -27.59
CA GLU A 537 25.73 -14.80 -28.51
C GLU A 537 25.46 -16.29 -28.66
N GLU A 538 25.21 -16.99 -27.55
CA GLU A 538 24.83 -18.42 -27.58
C GLU A 538 23.49 -18.63 -28.28
N LEU A 539 22.51 -17.75 -28.07
CA LEU A 539 21.22 -17.82 -28.77
C LEU A 539 21.32 -17.55 -30.27
N ALA A 540 22.30 -16.76 -30.72
CA ALA A 540 22.50 -16.48 -32.15
C ALA A 540 23.13 -17.64 -32.94
N LEU A 541 23.73 -18.62 -32.24
CA LEU A 541 24.31 -19.84 -32.83
C LEU A 541 23.28 -20.96 -33.04
N TYR A 542 22.07 -20.82 -32.48
CA TYR A 542 20.92 -21.72 -32.64
C TYR A 542 19.85 -21.10 -33.54
#